data_AF-A0A800F4L7-F1
#
_entry.id   AF-A0A800F4L7-F1
#
_cell.length_a   1.000
_cell.length_b   1.000
_cell.length_c   1.000
_cell.angle_alpha   90.00
_cell.angle_beta   90.00
_cell.angle_gamma   90.00
#
_symmetry.space_group_name_H-M   'P 1'
#
loop_
_entity.id
_entity.type
_entity.pdbx_description
1 polymer ?
#
loop_
_entity_poly.entity_id
_entity_poly.type
_entity_poly.pdbx_seq_one_letter_code
_entity_poly.pdbx_strand_id
1 'polypeptide(L)' 'MEGDTLRAQIDREEQLPLDDAIRIATDVAEALDHAHGRRVVHGDIKPSNILLRDGRPLIADFGIA' A
#
# COMPACT_ATOMS: atom_id res chain seq x y z
N MET A 1 1.39 17.63 -5.48
CA MET A 1 0.81 16.79 -6.54
C MET A 1 0.60 15.44 -5.89
N GLU A 2 -0.64 15.22 -5.43
CA GLU A 2 -1.04 14.12 -4.56
C GLU A 2 -0.94 12.79 -5.32
N GLY A 3 -0.28 11.80 -4.70
CA GLY A 3 -0.37 10.42 -5.16
C GLY A 3 -1.73 9.86 -4.80
N ASP A 4 -2.40 9.22 -5.76
CA ASP A 4 -3.68 8.56 -5.52
C ASP A 4 -3.50 7.31 -4.65
N THR A 5 -4.56 6.90 -3.93
CA THR A 5 -4.56 5.64 -3.18
C THR A 5 -4.61 4.44 -4.12
N LEU A 6 -4.17 3.27 -3.64
CA LEU A 6 -4.36 2.01 -4.36
C LEU A 6 -5.85 1.71 -4.59
N ARG A 7 -6.73 2.12 -3.66
CA ARG A 7 -8.18 2.09 -3.86
C ARG A 7 -8.59 2.87 -5.11
N ALA A 8 -8.14 4.12 -5.24
CA ALA A 8 -8.47 4.95 -6.39
C ALA A 8 -7.90 4.40 -7.70
N GLN A 9 -6.73 3.73 -7.69
CA GLN A 9 -6.23 3.03 -8.88
C GLN A 9 -7.12 1.84 -9.27
N ILE A 10 -7.49 0.99 -8.31
CA ILE A 10 -8.38 -0.16 -8.55
C ILE A 10 -9.73 0.29 -9.11
N ASP A 11 -10.30 1.35 -8.54
CA ASP A 11 -11.61 1.86 -8.96
C ASP A 11 -11.56 2.46 -10.38
N ARG A 12 -10.39 2.90 -10.87
CA ARG A 12 -10.20 3.41 -12.23
C ARG A 12 -9.96 2.33 -13.28
N GLU A 13 -9.21 1.29 -12.94
CA GLU A 13 -8.75 0.30 -13.93
C GLU A 13 -9.67 -0.93 -14.05
N GLU A 14 -10.77 -1.01 -13.29
CA GLU A 14 -11.62 -2.20 -13.05
C GLU A 14 -10.85 -3.40 -12.45
N GLN A 15 -9.64 -3.68 -12.94
CA GLN A 15 -8.72 -4.69 -12.44
C GLN A 15 -7.25 -4.29 -12.71
N LEU A 16 -6.41 -4.34 -11.68
CA LEU A 16 -4.97 -4.14 -11.81
C LEU A 16 -4.33 -5.25 -12.67
N PRO A 17 -3.40 -4.91 -13.58
CA PRO A 17 -2.54 -5.91 -14.21
C PRO A 17 -1.85 -6.80 -13.18
N LEU A 18 -1.72 -8.09 -13.47
CA LEU A 18 -1.15 -9.06 -12.53
C LEU A 18 0.28 -8.68 -12.09
N ASP A 19 1.11 -8.20 -13.03
CA ASP A 19 2.48 -7.79 -12.74
C ASP A 19 2.53 -6.60 -11.77
N ASP A 20 1.61 -5.64 -11.92
CA ASP A 20 1.49 -4.53 -10.98
C ASP A 20 0.97 -4.98 -9.62
N ALA A 21 0.00 -5.90 -9.58
CA ALA A 21 -0.50 -6.46 -8.33
C ALA A 21 0.61 -7.18 -7.56
N ILE A 22 1.44 -7.99 -8.24
CA ILE A 22 2.59 -8.67 -7.65
C ILE A 22 3.59 -7.64 -7.11
N ARG A 23 3.99 -6.68 -7.93
CA ARG A 23 4.96 -5.64 -7.55
C ARG A 23 4.50 -4.86 -6.33
N ILE A 24 3.26 -4.38 -6.33
CA ILE A 24 2.68 -3.61 -5.21
C ILE A 24 2.60 -4.47 -3.96
N ALA A 25 2.17 -5.73 -4.08
CA ALA A 25 2.08 -6.64 -2.92
C ALA A 25 3.47 -6.93 -2.32
N THR A 26 4.49 -7.12 -3.14
CA THR A 26 5.88 -7.30 -2.69
C THR A 26 6.39 -6.07 -1.94
N ASP A 27 6.26 -4.88 -2.53
CA ASP A 27 6.73 -3.63 -1.91
C ASP A 27 5.99 -3.36 -0.57
N VAL A 28 4.68 -3.61 -0.51
CA VAL A 28 3.90 -3.49 0.74
C VAL A 28 4.36 -4.51 1.78
N ALA A 29 4.63 -5.75 1.38
CA ALA A 29 5.12 -6.78 2.29
C ALA A 29 6.50 -6.44 2.87
N GLU A 30 7.42 -5.91 2.06
CA GLU A 30 8.73 -5.44 2.51
C GLU A 30 8.61 -4.29 3.51
N ALA A 31 7.71 -3.33 3.26
CA ALA A 31 7.46 -2.23 4.18
C ALA A 31 6.86 -2.71 5.52
N LEU A 32 5.96 -3.69 5.48
CA LEU A 32 5.40 -4.32 6.67
C LEU A 32 6.46 -5.11 7.44
N ASP A 33 7.29 -5.91 6.78
CA ASP A 33 8.39 -6.64 7.42
C ASP A 33 9.35 -5.68 8.14
N HIS A 34 9.70 -4.57 7.50
CA HIS A 34 10.51 -3.51 8.10
C HIS A 34 9.86 -2.91 9.36
N ALA A 35 8.55 -2.68 9.35
CA ALA A 35 7.79 -2.17 10.49
C ALA A 35 7.70 -3.21 11.62
N HIS A 36 7.43 -4.47 11.29
CA HIS A 36 7.37 -5.57 12.24
C HIS A 36 8.71 -5.81 12.93
N GLY A 37 9.83 -5.65 12.22
CA GLY A 37 11.17 -5.66 12.81
C GLY A 37 11.39 -4.59 13.89
N ARG A 38 10.55 -3.55 13.91
CA ARG A 38 10.53 -2.47 14.93
C ARG A 38 9.39 -2.61 15.93
N ARG A 39 8.73 -3.77 15.98
CA ARG A 39 7.56 -4.06 16.82
C ARG A 39 6.37 -3.12 16.56
N VAL A 40 6.28 -2.56 15.35
CA VAL A 40 5.13 -1.76 14.91
C VAL A 40 4.18 -2.66 14.14
N VAL A 41 2.93 -2.74 14.57
CA VAL A 41 1.86 -3.45 13.88
C VAL A 41 0.93 -2.42 13.27
N HIS A 42 0.67 -2.52 11.96
CA HIS A 42 -0.21 -1.56 11.27
C HIS A 42 -1.68 -1.69 11.70
N GLY A 43 -2.19 -2.92 11.81
CA GLY A 43 -3.55 -3.23 12.29
C GLY A 43 -4.68 -3.07 11.29
N ASP A 44 -4.57 -2.17 10.30
CA ASP A 44 -5.64 -1.88 9.33
C ASP A 44 -5.14 -1.84 7.87
N ILE A 45 -4.48 -2.89 7.40
CA ILE A 45 -3.95 -2.93 6.02
C ILE A 45 -5.09 -3.14 5.03
N LYS A 46 -5.27 -2.15 4.14
CA LYS A 46 -6.27 -2.15 3.05
C LYS A 46 -5.88 -1.16 1.94
N PRO A 47 -6.45 -1.26 0.72
CA PRO A 47 -6.06 -0.41 -0.41
C PRO A 47 -6.20 1.11 -0.19
N SER A 48 -7.11 1.57 0.67
CA SER A 48 -7.25 3.01 0.97
C SER A 48 -6.08 3.55 1.81
N ASN A 49 -5.37 2.68 2.52
CA ASN A 49 -4.24 3.04 3.39
C ASN A 49 -2.89 2.82 2.68
N ILE A 50 -2.92 2.59 1.36
CA ILE A 50 -1.75 2.47 0.51
C ILE A 50 -1.78 3.65 -0.46
N LEU A 51 -0.82 4.56 -0.31
CA LEU A 51 -0.62 5.69 -1.23
C LEU A 51 0.34 5.28 -2.34
N LEU A 52 0.04 5.66 -3.57
CA LEU A 52 0.90 5.38 -4.71
C LEU A 52 1.64 6.66 -5.10
N ARG A 53 2.96 6.65 -4.90
CA ARG A 53 3.82 7.79 -5.22
C ARG A 53 4.95 7.35 -6.13
N ASP A 54 5.02 7.97 -7.31
CA ASP A 54 6.04 7.67 -8.33
C ASP A 54 6.13 6.15 -8.63
N GLY A 55 4.96 5.49 -8.70
CA GLY A 55 4.84 4.06 -8.92
C GLY A 55 5.12 3.17 -7.70
N ARG A 56 5.53 3.72 -6.56
CA ARG A 56 5.84 2.96 -5.34
C ARG A 56 4.73 3.06 -4.30
N PRO A 57 4.36 1.97 -3.62
CA PRO A 57 3.40 2.03 -2.53
C PRO A 57 4.04 2.56 -1.25
N LEU A 58 3.30 3.41 -0.55
CA LEU A 58 3.61 3.91 0.78
C LEU A 58 2.46 3.52 1.71
N ILE A 59 2.77 2.89 2.83
CA ILE A 59 1.77 2.54 3.85
C ILE A 59 1.49 3.79 4.69
N ALA A 60 0.21 4.16 4.80
CA ALA A 60 -0.29 5.31 5.54
C ALA A 60 -1.28 4.87 6.64
N ASP A 61 -1.64 5.78 7.54
CA ASP A 61 -2.63 5.53 8.61
C ASP A 61 -2.30 4.34 9.50
N PHE A 62 -1.04 4.25 9.94
CA PHE A 62 -0.65 3.33 11.02
C PHE A 62 -1.57 3.59 12.22
N GLY A 63 -2.37 2.60 12.60
CA GLY A 63 -3.44 2.76 13.58
C GLY A 63 -2.95 3.32 14.90
N ILE A 64 -3.03 4.63 15.08
CA ILE A 64 -2.92 5.31 16.37
C ILE A 64 -4.35 5.35 16.93
N ALA A 65 -4.82 4.25 17.48
CA ALA A 65 -6.06 4.16 18.23
C ALA A 65 -5.78 3.67 19.64
#